data_AF-A0A4Q2T1T8-F1
#
_entry.id   AF-A0A4Q2T1T8-F1
#
_cell.length_a   1.000
_cell.length_b   1.000
_cell.length_c   1.000
_cell.angle_alpha   90.00
_cell.angle_beta   90.00
_cell.angle_gamma   90.00
#
_symmetry.space_group_name_H-M   'P 1'
#
loop_
_entity.id
_entity.type
_entity.pdbx_description
1 polymer ?
#
loop_
_entity_poly.entity_id
_entity_poly.type
_entity_poly.pdbx_seq_one_letter_code
_entity_poly.pdbx_strand_id
1 'polypeptide(L)'
;MTTHLARAVALALAAFGLTSIVPAQATAIIDRDCGDFATQAAAQAFMLASGPGDPHGLDGSDNDGRACESNPCPCGTTAPQPFVGGTSTQNNPPPAPVVRRNRGNVVKVTDGDTLKVRIRGVGVRDVRIIGIDTPEVYGGTECGGKDASERMRELAPVGSTVRLISDLSQADRDRYGRLLRYVERKGKDVGRAQVNLGQAKVYVYNHQPFRRTSNYQRVKRNARQNARGSWNTCW
;
A
#
# COMPACT_ATOMS: atom_id res chain seq x y z
N MET A 1 15.08 -75.79 -39.67
CA MET A 1 14.44 -75.83 -38.34
C MET A 1 14.12 -74.38 -37.97
N THR A 2 12.91 -73.93 -38.33
CA THR A 2 11.81 -73.57 -37.40
C THR A 2 11.99 -72.20 -36.75
N THR A 3 11.30 -71.21 -37.34
CA THR A 3 10.49 -70.14 -36.72
C THR A 3 10.84 -69.67 -35.30
N HIS A 4 10.99 -68.35 -35.09
CA HIS A 4 10.04 -67.58 -34.28
C HIS A 4 10.13 -66.06 -34.55
N LEU A 5 8.98 -65.53 -34.97
CA LEU A 5 8.61 -64.13 -35.03
C LEU A 5 8.37 -63.55 -33.61
N ALA A 6 8.56 -62.22 -33.54
CA ALA A 6 7.85 -61.25 -32.70
C ALA A 6 8.10 -61.24 -31.17
N ARG A 7 8.50 -60.07 -30.66
CA ARG A 7 7.54 -59.06 -30.18
C ARG A 7 8.25 -57.76 -29.78
N ALA A 8 7.79 -56.67 -30.38
CA ALA A 8 8.02 -55.31 -29.92
C ALA A 8 7.25 -55.05 -28.62
N VAL A 9 7.86 -54.33 -27.68
CA VAL A 9 7.13 -53.45 -26.75
C VAL A 9 7.96 -52.19 -26.56
N ALA A 10 7.58 -51.13 -27.26
CA ALA A 10 8.04 -49.78 -26.99
C ALA A 10 7.30 -49.26 -25.75
N LEU A 11 8.01 -48.99 -24.66
CA LEU A 11 7.45 -48.30 -23.50
C LEU A 11 7.44 -46.79 -23.79
N ALA A 12 6.31 -46.29 -24.30
CA ALA A 12 6.04 -44.86 -24.37
C ALA A 12 5.55 -44.37 -23.00
N LEU A 13 6.43 -43.74 -22.22
CA LEU A 13 6.05 -43.01 -21.01
C LEU A 13 5.52 -41.63 -21.41
N ALA A 14 4.22 -41.53 -21.68
CA ALA A 14 3.52 -40.26 -21.78
C ALA A 14 3.22 -39.74 -20.36
N ALA A 15 4.08 -38.87 -19.83
CA ALA A 15 3.77 -38.11 -18.62
C ALA A 15 2.82 -36.95 -19.00
N PHE A 16 1.54 -37.13 -18.70
CA PHE A 16 0.51 -36.09 -18.82
C PHE A 16 0.88 -34.88 -17.95
N GLY A 17 1.11 -33.74 -18.60
CA GLY A 17 1.24 -32.46 -17.92
C GLY A 17 -0.10 -32.08 -17.28
N LEU A 18 -0.14 -32.10 -15.94
CA LEU A 18 -1.21 -31.50 -15.17
C LEU A 18 -1.12 -29.97 -15.33
N THR A 19 -1.91 -29.41 -16.24
CA THR A 19 -2.17 -27.97 -16.28
C THR A 19 -3.04 -27.61 -15.10
N SER A 20 -2.43 -27.08 -14.04
CA SER A 20 -3.14 -26.50 -12.91
C SER A 20 -3.93 -25.28 -13.37
N ILE A 21 -5.23 -25.44 -13.60
CA ILE A 21 -6.15 -24.32 -13.75
C ILE A 21 -6.33 -23.73 -12.35
N VAL A 22 -5.62 -22.63 -12.07
CA VAL A 22 -5.83 -21.85 -10.85
C VAL A 22 -7.14 -21.10 -11.02
N PRO A 23 -8.17 -21.33 -10.19
CA PRO A 23 -9.37 -20.50 -10.24
C PRO A 23 -8.98 -19.07 -9.82
N ALA A 24 -9.41 -18.08 -10.60
CA ALA A 24 -9.34 -16.69 -10.21
C ALA A 24 -10.21 -16.54 -8.96
N GLN A 25 -9.57 -16.36 -7.80
CA GLN A 25 -10.28 -16.07 -6.57
C GLN A 25 -10.91 -14.67 -6.71
N ALA A 26 -12.23 -14.64 -6.79
CA ALA A 26 -12.99 -13.42 -6.62
C ALA A 26 -12.62 -12.84 -5.25
N THR A 27 -11.98 -11.67 -5.25
CA THR A 27 -11.79 -10.89 -4.03
C THR A 27 -13.17 -10.64 -3.47
N ALA A 28 -13.42 -11.08 -2.24
CA ALA A 28 -14.60 -10.69 -1.49
C ALA A 28 -14.67 -9.16 -1.52
N ILE A 29 -15.64 -8.65 -2.29
CA ILE A 29 -16.01 -7.25 -2.29
C ILE A 29 -16.46 -7.00 -0.86
N ILE A 30 -15.66 -6.26 -0.09
CA ILE A 30 -16.06 -5.81 1.23
C ILE A 30 -17.29 -4.93 0.97
N ASP A 31 -18.46 -5.45 1.29
CA ASP A 31 -19.71 -4.70 1.17
C ASP A 31 -19.63 -3.51 2.13
N ARG A 32 -19.68 -2.31 1.58
CA ARG A 32 -19.58 -1.06 2.33
C ARG A 32 -20.89 -0.35 2.12
N ASP A 33 -21.53 0.06 3.19
CA ASP A 33 -22.79 0.78 3.16
C ASP A 33 -22.57 2.27 3.47
N CYS A 34 -23.66 3.06 3.49
CA CYS A 34 -23.56 4.48 3.80
C CYS A 34 -23.07 4.78 5.23
N GLY A 35 -23.22 3.85 6.17
CA GLY A 35 -22.78 4.02 7.56
C GLY A 35 -21.25 4.02 7.71
N ASP A 36 -20.53 3.45 6.74
CA ASP A 36 -19.07 3.43 6.69
C ASP A 36 -18.43 4.79 6.38
N PHE A 37 -19.24 5.78 5.99
CA PHE A 37 -18.76 7.06 5.49
C PHE A 37 -19.26 8.22 6.35
N ALA A 38 -18.33 8.97 6.93
CA ALA A 38 -18.66 10.15 7.73
C ALA A 38 -19.31 11.29 6.90
N THR A 39 -19.15 11.27 5.57
CA THR A 39 -19.71 12.27 4.66
C THR A 39 -20.14 11.65 3.33
N GLN A 40 -21.09 12.28 2.65
CA GLN A 40 -21.54 11.91 1.30
C GLN A 40 -20.35 11.87 0.33
N ALA A 41 -19.45 12.86 0.41
CA ALA A 41 -18.26 12.94 -0.45
C ALA A 41 -17.31 11.74 -0.28
N ALA A 42 -17.21 11.17 0.92
CA ALA A 42 -16.38 9.99 1.16
C ALA A 42 -17.00 8.72 0.54
N ALA A 43 -18.33 8.57 0.63
CA ALA A 43 -19.07 7.50 -0.03
C ALA A 43 -18.95 7.60 -1.56
N GLN A 44 -19.09 8.80 -2.12
CA GLN A 44 -18.96 9.05 -3.55
C GLN A 44 -17.59 8.66 -4.09
N ALA A 45 -16.52 9.04 -3.38
CA ALA A 45 -15.16 8.71 -3.79
C ALA A 45 -14.92 7.19 -3.80
N PHE A 46 -15.55 6.47 -2.88
CA PHE A 46 -15.47 5.02 -2.81
C PHE A 46 -16.27 4.35 -3.94
N MET A 47 -17.50 4.78 -4.20
CA MET A 47 -18.32 4.27 -5.31
C MET A 47 -17.60 4.40 -6.65
N LEU A 48 -17.05 5.58 -6.95
CA LEU A 48 -16.29 5.83 -8.19
C LEU A 48 -15.00 4.99 -8.32
N ALA A 49 -14.40 4.60 -7.18
CA ALA A 49 -13.19 3.78 -7.16
C ALA A 49 -13.49 2.28 -7.29
N SER A 50 -14.75 1.87 -7.10
CA SER A 50 -15.14 0.46 -7.05
C SER A 50 -15.42 -0.16 -8.43
N GLY A 51 -15.30 0.64 -9.48
CA GLY A 51 -15.51 0.22 -10.88
C GLY A 51 -16.86 0.69 -11.43
N PRO A 52 -17.19 0.31 -12.67
CA PRO A 52 -18.47 0.66 -13.28
C PRO A 52 -19.65 -0.04 -12.58
N GLY A 53 -20.75 0.70 -12.44
CA GLY A 53 -21.92 0.26 -11.68
C GLY A 53 -21.83 0.65 -10.20
N ASP A 54 -22.87 0.32 -9.45
CA ASP A 54 -22.92 0.51 -7.99
C ASP A 54 -22.85 -0.86 -7.28
N PRO A 55 -21.66 -1.50 -7.25
CA PRO A 55 -21.51 -2.84 -6.69
C PRO A 55 -21.69 -2.89 -5.16
N HIS A 56 -21.77 -1.72 -4.51
CA HIS A 56 -21.93 -1.56 -3.07
C HIS A 56 -23.29 -0.95 -2.68
N GLY A 57 -24.19 -0.74 -3.65
CA GLY A 57 -25.53 -0.20 -3.38
C GLY A 57 -25.54 1.21 -2.74
N LEU A 58 -24.50 2.01 -2.97
CA LEU A 58 -24.35 3.32 -2.37
C LEU A 58 -25.23 4.38 -3.04
N ASP A 59 -25.61 4.19 -4.31
CA ASP A 59 -26.46 5.06 -5.14
C ASP A 59 -27.96 4.74 -4.96
N GLY A 60 -28.28 3.94 -3.94
CA GLY A 60 -29.66 3.64 -3.56
C GLY A 60 -30.50 3.07 -4.71
N SER A 61 -31.71 3.60 -4.85
CA SER A 61 -32.71 3.09 -5.80
C SER A 61 -32.99 4.03 -6.98
N ASP A 62 -32.61 5.30 -6.84
CA ASP A 62 -32.72 6.35 -7.85
C ASP A 62 -31.63 6.27 -8.92
N ASN A 63 -30.47 5.65 -8.60
CA ASN A 63 -29.39 5.38 -9.56
C ASN A 63 -28.97 6.64 -10.34
N ASP A 64 -28.93 7.79 -9.65
CA ASP A 64 -28.66 9.09 -10.26
C ASP A 64 -27.16 9.44 -10.25
N GLY A 65 -26.34 8.53 -9.72
CA GLY A 65 -24.89 8.62 -9.62
C GLY A 65 -24.40 9.27 -8.33
N ARG A 66 -25.27 9.48 -7.32
CA ARG A 66 -24.94 10.11 -6.05
C ARG A 66 -25.00 9.12 -4.88
N ALA A 67 -23.81 8.73 -4.43
CA ALA A 67 -23.65 7.84 -3.30
C ALA A 67 -24.11 8.50 -1.99
N CYS A 68 -24.97 7.82 -1.22
CA CYS A 68 -25.29 8.11 0.18
C CYS A 68 -25.69 9.56 0.46
N GLU A 69 -26.68 10.06 -0.29
CA GLU A 69 -27.17 11.44 -0.19
C GLU A 69 -27.63 11.86 1.22
N SER A 70 -27.98 10.89 2.07
CA SER A 70 -28.35 11.10 3.47
C SER A 70 -27.18 11.45 4.40
N ASN A 71 -25.94 11.21 3.97
CA ASN A 71 -24.77 11.49 4.78
C ASN A 71 -24.46 13.01 4.78
N PRO A 72 -23.85 13.54 5.86
CA PRO A 72 -23.49 14.95 5.91
C PRO A 72 -22.66 15.37 4.70
N CYS A 73 -23.20 16.25 3.85
CA CYS A 73 -22.43 16.86 2.78
C CYS A 73 -21.73 18.13 3.30
N PRO A 74 -20.49 18.43 2.90
CA PRO A 74 -19.92 19.76 3.07
C PRO A 74 -20.47 20.78 2.04
N CYS A 75 -21.59 20.46 1.38
CA CYS A 75 -22.25 21.34 0.44
C CYS A 75 -23.27 22.22 1.18
N GLY A 76 -22.94 23.50 1.29
CA GLY A 76 -23.68 24.60 1.90
C GLY A 76 -25.13 24.38 2.34
N THR A 77 -25.41 24.74 3.59
CA THR A 77 -26.73 25.03 4.14
C THR A 77 -27.51 26.02 3.27
N THR A 78 -28.41 25.57 2.40
CA THR A 78 -29.65 26.28 2.08
C THR A 78 -30.69 25.33 1.46
N ALA A 79 -31.88 25.31 2.05
CA ALA A 79 -33.08 24.63 1.54
C ALA A 79 -33.55 25.27 0.20
N PRO A 80 -34.47 24.62 -0.56
CA PRO A 80 -34.48 24.66 -2.02
C PRO A 80 -35.00 25.98 -2.60
N GLN A 81 -34.28 26.51 -3.59
CA GLN A 81 -34.80 27.55 -4.49
C GLN A 81 -35.21 26.90 -5.83
N PRO A 82 -36.32 27.35 -6.44
CA PRO A 82 -36.83 26.79 -7.68
C PRO A 82 -35.83 27.02 -8.83
N PHE A 83 -35.53 25.95 -9.56
CA PHE A 83 -34.52 25.89 -10.60
C PHE A 83 -34.94 26.73 -11.82
N VAL A 84 -34.42 27.96 -11.91
CA VAL A 84 -34.42 28.75 -13.14
C VAL A 84 -33.10 28.47 -13.86
N GLY A 85 -33.20 27.95 -15.08
CA GLY A 85 -32.08 27.50 -15.88
C GLY A 85 -30.98 28.56 -16.07
N GLY A 86 -29.73 28.11 -15.95
CA GLY A 86 -28.55 28.95 -16.14
C GLY A 86 -27.25 28.14 -16.14
N THR A 87 -26.91 27.61 -17.31
CA THR A 87 -25.54 27.37 -17.84
C THR A 87 -24.51 26.56 -17.04
N SER A 88 -24.21 25.37 -17.57
CA SER A 88 -22.85 24.82 -17.70
C SER A 88 -21.99 24.79 -16.43
N THR A 89 -22.28 23.86 -15.52
CA THR A 89 -21.19 23.24 -14.74
C THR A 89 -20.33 22.43 -15.71
N GLN A 90 -19.14 22.95 -16.03
CA GLN A 90 -18.13 22.19 -16.74
C GLN A 90 -17.96 20.82 -16.05
N ASN A 91 -18.32 19.76 -16.78
CA ASN A 91 -18.04 18.36 -16.48
C ASN A 91 -16.52 18.10 -16.56
N ASN A 92 -15.72 18.82 -15.77
CA ASN A 92 -14.32 18.50 -15.64
C ASN A 92 -14.22 17.31 -14.67
N PRO A 93 -13.66 16.17 -15.09
CA PRO A 93 -13.40 15.06 -14.18
C PRO A 93 -12.62 15.56 -12.96
N PRO A 94 -12.91 15.05 -11.75
CA PRO A 94 -12.07 15.33 -10.58
C PRO A 94 -10.60 15.11 -10.93
N PRO A 95 -9.68 16.01 -10.50
CA PRO A 95 -8.27 15.88 -10.83
C PRO A 95 -7.77 14.49 -10.44
N ALA A 96 -7.11 13.81 -11.38
CA ALA A 96 -6.53 12.50 -11.13
C ALA A 96 -5.64 12.53 -9.87
N PRO A 97 -5.65 11.47 -9.05
CA PRO A 97 -4.84 11.43 -7.86
C PRO A 97 -3.35 11.55 -8.22
N VAL A 98 -2.69 12.57 -7.67
CA VAL A 98 -1.27 12.87 -7.94
C VAL A 98 -0.36 12.35 -6.84
N VAL A 99 0.83 11.88 -7.23
CA VAL A 99 1.88 11.52 -6.27
C VAL A 99 2.33 12.76 -5.50
N ARG A 100 2.11 12.77 -4.19
CA ARG A 100 2.54 13.84 -3.30
C ARG A 100 4.03 13.71 -3.04
N ARG A 101 4.74 14.83 -3.22
CA ARG A 101 6.19 14.91 -2.97
C ARG A 101 6.46 16.06 -2.01
N ASN A 102 7.06 15.74 -0.88
CA ASN A 102 7.43 16.73 0.11
C ASN A 102 8.92 16.65 0.42
N ARG A 103 9.49 17.76 0.87
CA ARG A 103 10.82 17.81 1.48
C ARG A 103 10.68 18.20 2.94
N GLY A 104 11.51 17.60 3.78
CA GLY A 104 11.51 17.91 5.21
C GLY A 104 12.80 17.48 5.88
N ASN A 105 12.94 17.91 7.14
CA ASN A 105 14.06 17.54 7.99
C ASN A 105 13.61 16.50 9.00
N VAL A 106 14.39 15.44 9.18
CA VAL A 106 14.14 14.46 10.24
C VAL A 106 14.30 15.15 11.59
N VAL A 107 13.31 15.03 12.47
CA VAL A 107 13.36 15.60 13.83
C VAL A 107 13.52 14.53 14.90
N LYS A 108 13.04 13.31 14.63
CA LYS A 108 13.20 12.16 15.50
C LYS A 108 13.13 10.88 14.67
N VAL A 109 13.97 9.92 15.03
CA VAL A 109 13.79 8.50 14.67
C VAL A 109 13.04 7.86 15.83
N THR A 110 11.79 7.46 15.57
CA THR A 110 10.93 6.83 16.59
C THR A 110 11.37 5.38 16.78
N ASP A 111 11.47 4.64 15.68
CA ASP A 111 11.89 3.24 15.62
C ASP A 111 12.48 2.93 14.21
N GLY A 112 12.60 1.65 13.86
CA GLY A 112 13.19 1.17 12.63
C GLY A 112 12.39 1.45 11.35
N ASP A 113 11.15 1.91 11.45
CA ASP A 113 10.28 2.19 10.29
C ASP A 113 9.41 3.45 10.40
N THR A 114 9.50 4.17 11.51
CA THR A 114 8.73 5.37 11.80
C THR A 114 9.65 6.55 12.14
N LEU A 115 9.44 7.67 11.44
CA LEU A 115 10.17 8.92 11.62
C LEU A 115 9.21 10.05 11.98
N LYS A 116 9.65 11.02 12.78
CA LYS A 116 9.04 12.36 12.79
C LYS A 116 9.82 13.26 11.85
N VAL A 117 9.11 13.92 10.94
CA VAL A 117 9.69 14.81 9.93
C VAL A 117 9.01 16.17 9.99
N ARG A 118 9.81 17.24 10.03
CA ARG A 118 9.32 18.62 9.83
C ARG A 118 9.24 18.90 8.34
N ILE A 119 8.03 18.90 7.81
CA ILE A 119 7.73 19.13 6.41
C ILE A 119 7.55 20.63 6.16
N ARG A 120 8.23 21.17 5.14
CA ARG A 120 8.15 22.59 4.78
C ARG A 120 6.71 22.98 4.44
N GLY A 121 6.21 24.06 5.05
CA GLY A 121 4.84 24.56 4.85
C GLY A 121 3.73 23.70 5.47
N VAL A 122 4.06 22.63 6.21
CA VAL A 122 3.06 21.73 6.82
C VAL A 122 3.27 21.54 8.33
N GLY A 123 4.52 21.54 8.79
CA GLY A 123 4.87 21.30 10.19
C GLY A 123 5.36 19.88 10.46
N VAL A 124 5.39 19.48 11.73
CA VAL A 124 5.89 18.15 12.15
C VAL A 124 4.82 17.09 11.92
N ARG A 125 5.19 15.96 11.30
CA ARG A 125 4.32 14.81 11.06
C ARG A 125 5.07 13.51 11.36
N ASP A 126 4.34 12.52 11.86
CA ASP A 126 4.78 11.13 11.88
C ASP A 126 4.70 10.54 10.47
N VAL A 127 5.72 9.80 10.09
CA VAL A 127 5.90 9.19 8.77
C VAL A 127 6.21 7.72 8.99
N ARG A 128 5.28 6.83 8.58
CA ARG A 128 5.48 5.39 8.52
C ARG A 128 6.01 5.02 7.14
N ILE A 129 7.16 4.36 7.10
CA ILE A 129 7.81 4.00 5.85
C ILE A 129 7.02 2.88 5.17
N ILE A 130 6.63 3.11 3.92
CA ILE A 130 5.89 2.12 3.12
C ILE A 130 6.74 0.88 2.89
N GLY A 131 6.12 -0.29 3.06
CA GLY A 131 6.63 -1.56 2.55
C GLY A 131 7.65 -2.27 3.44
N ILE A 132 7.92 -1.75 4.64
CA ILE A 132 8.79 -2.39 5.62
C ILE A 132 8.09 -2.58 6.96
N ASP A 133 8.54 -3.56 7.71
CA ASP A 133 8.18 -3.76 9.11
C ASP A 133 9.45 -4.14 9.88
N THR A 134 9.74 -3.41 10.95
CA THR A 134 10.92 -3.66 11.80
C THR A 134 10.50 -4.31 13.12
N PRO A 135 11.36 -5.15 13.73
CA PRO A 135 11.05 -5.70 15.04
C PRO A 135 10.74 -4.59 16.05
N GLU A 136 9.66 -4.75 16.80
CA GLU A 136 9.12 -3.71 17.66
C GLU A 136 10.06 -3.36 18.82
N VAL A 137 10.06 -2.08 19.22
CA VAL A 137 10.85 -1.56 20.36
C VAL A 137 9.98 -0.96 21.47
N TYR A 138 8.66 -0.95 21.28
CA TYR A 138 7.68 -0.46 22.25
C TYR A 138 6.69 -1.57 22.60
N GLY A 139 6.42 -1.79 23.90
CA GLY A 139 5.51 -2.85 24.37
C GLY A 139 6.18 -4.24 24.55
N GLY A 140 7.44 -4.36 24.16
CA GLY A 140 8.30 -5.53 24.28
C GLY A 140 9.41 -5.41 23.24
N THR A 141 10.68 -5.45 23.65
CA THR A 141 11.80 -5.34 22.71
C THR A 141 11.94 -6.66 21.96
N GLU A 142 11.56 -6.67 20.69
CA GLU A 142 11.78 -7.83 19.82
C GLU A 142 13.26 -7.91 19.42
N CYS A 143 13.75 -9.14 19.17
CA CYS A 143 15.11 -9.36 18.69
C CYS A 143 15.36 -8.54 17.41
N GLY A 144 16.41 -7.72 17.40
CA GLY A 144 16.80 -6.88 16.28
C GLY A 144 16.15 -5.49 16.23
N GLY A 145 15.21 -5.17 17.12
CA GLY A 145 14.52 -3.87 17.09
C GLY A 145 15.44 -2.68 17.38
N LYS A 146 16.39 -2.86 18.32
CA LYS A 146 17.42 -1.86 18.64
C LYS A 146 18.33 -1.60 17.44
N ASP A 147 18.85 -2.66 16.83
CA ASP A 147 19.74 -2.58 15.65
C ASP A 147 19.03 -1.91 14.47
N ALA A 148 17.75 -2.24 14.26
CA ALA A 148 16.94 -1.61 13.21
C ALA A 148 16.76 -0.10 13.46
N SER A 149 16.51 0.29 14.70
CA SER A 149 16.38 1.70 15.11
C SER A 149 17.70 2.46 14.98
N GLU A 150 18.82 1.88 15.42
CA GLU A 150 20.16 2.45 15.27
C GLU A 150 20.51 2.62 13.79
N ARG A 151 20.23 1.61 12.97
CA ARG A 151 20.46 1.70 11.54
C ARG A 151 19.60 2.77 10.87
N MET A 152 18.35 2.96 11.31
CA MET A 152 17.52 4.07 10.85
C MET A 152 18.13 5.44 11.21
N ARG A 153 18.73 5.59 12.41
CA ARG A 153 19.46 6.82 12.81
C ARG A 153 20.66 7.11 11.92
N GLU A 154 21.33 6.09 11.40
CA GLU A 154 22.43 6.29 10.45
C GLU A 154 21.93 6.61 9.03
N LEU A 155 20.88 5.92 8.57
CA LEU A 155 20.31 6.09 7.24
C LEU A 155 19.60 7.43 7.08
N ALA A 156 18.91 7.89 8.13
CA ALA A 156 18.17 9.14 8.19
C ALA A 156 18.43 9.91 9.50
N PRO A 157 19.65 10.47 9.70
CA PRO A 157 20.00 11.16 10.94
C PRO A 157 19.10 12.36 11.21
N VAL A 158 18.87 12.65 12.49
CA VAL A 158 18.18 13.87 12.92
C VAL A 158 18.88 15.10 12.32
N GLY A 159 18.09 16.07 11.87
CA GLY A 159 18.54 17.25 11.13
C GLY A 159 18.68 17.03 9.62
N SER A 160 18.87 15.80 9.16
CA SER A 160 19.09 15.54 7.73
C SER A 160 17.83 15.78 6.89
N THR A 161 18.04 16.23 5.64
CA THR A 161 16.95 16.46 4.68
C THR A 161 16.56 15.17 3.97
N VAL A 162 15.27 14.89 3.94
CA VAL A 162 14.66 13.76 3.23
C VAL A 162 13.62 14.23 2.22
N ARG A 163 13.40 13.40 1.19
CA ARG A 163 12.26 13.49 0.27
C ARG A 163 11.25 12.43 0.70
N LEU A 164 9.99 12.87 0.82
CA LEU A 164 8.85 12.01 1.12
C LEU A 164 8.01 11.88 -0.15
N ILE A 165 7.65 10.65 -0.49
CA ILE A 165 6.92 10.34 -1.74
C ILE A 165 5.75 9.43 -1.38
N SER A 166 4.51 9.84 -1.69
CA SER A 166 3.34 8.97 -1.52
C SER A 166 3.32 7.87 -2.57
N ASP A 167 2.55 6.83 -2.31
CA ASP A 167 2.23 5.79 -3.28
C ASP A 167 0.74 5.81 -3.56
N LEU A 168 0.34 5.90 -4.83
CA LEU A 168 -1.07 5.88 -5.23
C LEU A 168 -1.72 4.50 -5.06
N SER A 169 -0.93 3.42 -4.90
CA SER A 169 -1.50 2.11 -4.55
C SER A 169 -1.72 1.94 -3.04
N GLN A 170 -1.43 2.96 -2.24
CA GLN A 170 -1.54 2.93 -0.78
C GLN A 170 -2.35 4.15 -0.30
N ALA A 171 -2.97 4.03 0.87
CA ALA A 171 -3.59 5.18 1.51
C ALA A 171 -2.56 6.28 1.79
N ASP A 172 -3.00 7.55 1.88
CA ASP A 172 -2.10 8.64 2.25
C ASP A 172 -1.64 8.55 3.71
N ARG A 173 -2.51 7.99 4.55
CA ARG A 173 -2.33 7.84 6.00
C ARG A 173 -2.81 6.47 6.45
N ASP A 174 -2.24 5.99 7.56
CA ASP A 174 -2.77 4.84 8.27
C ASP A 174 -3.87 5.24 9.29
N ARG A 175 -4.44 4.23 9.95
CA ARG A 175 -5.47 4.40 11.00
C ARG A 175 -5.03 5.22 12.21
N TYR A 176 -3.72 5.44 12.39
CA TYR A 176 -3.15 6.26 13.48
C TYR A 176 -2.83 7.67 13.01
N GLY A 177 -3.18 8.02 11.76
CA GLY A 177 -2.95 9.33 11.17
C GLY A 177 -1.50 9.57 10.72
N ARG A 178 -0.62 8.56 10.76
CA ARG A 178 0.76 8.70 10.27
C ARG A 178 0.77 8.77 8.75
N LEU A 179 1.63 9.59 8.17
CA LEU A 179 1.79 9.65 6.71
C LEU A 179 2.48 8.38 6.21
N LEU A 180 1.90 7.74 5.20
CA LEU A 180 2.52 6.60 4.51
C LEU A 180 3.40 7.12 3.38
N ARG A 181 4.72 7.00 3.49
CA ARG A 181 5.66 7.53 2.49
C ARG A 181 6.83 6.59 2.23
N TYR A 182 7.33 6.62 1.00
CA TYR A 182 8.74 6.31 0.77
C TYR A 182 9.59 7.47 1.29
N VAL A 183 10.68 7.12 1.96
CA VAL A 183 11.66 8.08 2.46
C VAL A 183 12.94 7.94 1.65
N GLU A 184 13.36 9.02 1.01
CA GLU A 184 14.60 9.07 0.23
C GLU A 184 15.56 10.10 0.80
N ARG A 185 16.83 9.71 0.98
CA ARG A 185 17.91 10.59 1.40
C ARG A 185 19.09 10.46 0.44
N LYS A 186 19.61 11.59 -0.05
CA LYS A 186 20.71 11.62 -1.03
C LYS A 186 20.47 10.66 -2.23
N GLY A 187 19.23 10.60 -2.72
CA GLY A 187 18.84 9.71 -3.83
C GLY A 187 18.68 8.23 -3.48
N LYS A 188 18.87 7.84 -2.23
CA LYS A 188 18.73 6.45 -1.76
C LYS A 188 17.41 6.25 -1.03
N ASP A 189 16.70 5.18 -1.36
CA ASP A 189 15.51 4.70 -0.66
C ASP A 189 15.92 4.10 0.70
N VAL A 190 15.48 4.73 1.78
CA VAL A 190 15.82 4.38 3.16
C VAL A 190 15.14 3.07 3.58
N GLY A 191 13.88 2.86 3.19
CA GLY A 191 13.17 1.62 3.52
C GLY A 191 13.79 0.41 2.83
N ARG A 192 14.13 0.56 1.54
CA ARG A 192 14.86 -0.49 0.79
C ARG A 192 16.22 -0.79 1.44
N ALA A 193 16.91 0.23 1.94
CA ALA A 193 18.19 0.06 2.62
C ALA A 193 18.05 -0.77 3.91
N GLN A 194 17.01 -0.52 4.73
CA GLN A 194 16.72 -1.34 5.91
C GLN A 194 16.52 -2.82 5.55
N VAL A 195 15.71 -3.11 4.52
CA VAL A 195 15.49 -4.49 4.05
C VAL A 195 16.79 -5.13 3.56
N ASN A 196 17.60 -4.40 2.78
CA ASN A 196 18.87 -4.91 2.24
C ASN A 196 19.91 -5.25 3.31
N LEU A 197 19.85 -4.55 4.45
CA LEU A 197 20.70 -4.77 5.60
C LEU A 197 20.17 -5.84 6.56
N GLY A 198 18.98 -6.40 6.26
CA GLY A 198 18.35 -7.39 7.11
C GLY A 198 17.78 -6.82 8.41
N GLN A 199 17.48 -5.52 8.43
CA GLN A 199 16.93 -4.83 9.60
C GLN A 199 15.40 -4.70 9.56
N ALA A 200 14.78 -5.08 8.43
CA ALA A 200 13.34 -5.03 8.25
C ALA A 200 12.84 -6.19 7.36
N LYS A 201 11.63 -6.66 7.64
CA LYS A 201 10.86 -7.53 6.74
C LYS A 201 10.15 -6.69 5.68
N VAL A 202 9.84 -7.30 4.54
CA VAL A 202 8.98 -6.67 3.53
C VAL A 202 7.53 -6.85 3.96
N TYR A 203 6.81 -5.73 4.07
CA TYR A 203 5.44 -5.70 4.57
C TYR A 203 4.46 -5.31 3.47
N VAL A 204 3.44 -6.14 3.25
CA VAL A 204 2.35 -5.89 2.31
C VAL A 204 1.06 -5.86 3.13
N TYR A 205 0.48 -4.68 3.28
CA TYR A 205 -0.74 -4.49 4.06
C TYR A 205 -1.95 -4.97 3.27
N ASN A 206 -2.81 -5.77 3.91
CA ASN A 206 -4.08 -6.25 3.36
C ASN A 206 -3.97 -6.86 1.95
N HIS A 207 -2.89 -7.60 1.68
CA HIS A 207 -2.59 -8.19 0.36
C HIS A 207 -2.47 -7.17 -0.81
N GLN A 208 -2.39 -5.86 -0.52
CA GLN A 208 -2.27 -4.80 -1.52
C GLN A 208 -0.79 -4.40 -1.73
N PRO A 209 -0.16 -4.80 -2.85
CA PRO A 209 1.23 -4.48 -3.10
C PRO A 209 1.47 -2.98 -3.30
N PHE A 210 2.55 -2.49 -2.71
CA PHE A 210 3.06 -1.14 -2.97
C PHE A 210 3.86 -1.12 -4.28
N ARG A 211 3.96 0.03 -4.96
CA ARG A 211 4.62 0.12 -6.28
C ARG A 211 6.06 -0.40 -6.32
N ARG A 212 6.77 -0.36 -5.18
CA ARG A 212 8.18 -0.81 -5.07
C ARG A 212 8.33 -2.26 -4.56
N THR A 213 7.26 -3.04 -4.43
CA THR A 213 7.31 -4.38 -3.81
C THR A 213 8.35 -5.31 -4.45
N SER A 214 8.40 -5.39 -5.78
CA SER A 214 9.35 -6.28 -6.49
C SER A 214 10.82 -5.95 -6.15
N ASN A 215 11.15 -4.67 -6.03
CA ASN A 215 12.48 -4.20 -5.66
C ASN A 215 12.83 -4.54 -4.21
N TYR A 216 11.86 -4.41 -3.30
CA TYR A 216 12.03 -4.75 -1.89
C TYR A 216 12.19 -6.26 -1.70
N GLN A 217 11.40 -7.07 -2.40
CA GLN A 217 11.52 -8.53 -2.38
C GLN A 217 12.89 -9.02 -2.89
N ARG A 218 13.47 -8.33 -3.88
CA ARG A 218 14.81 -8.64 -4.41
C ARG A 218 15.89 -8.46 -3.35
N VAL A 219 15.92 -7.30 -2.69
CA VAL A 219 16.93 -7.03 -1.65
C VAL A 219 16.71 -7.87 -0.40
N LYS A 220 15.45 -8.23 -0.08
CA LYS A 220 15.13 -9.20 0.98
C LYS A 220 15.79 -10.56 0.72
N ARG A 221 15.64 -11.10 -0.49
CA ARG A 221 16.26 -12.40 -0.86
C ARG A 221 17.78 -12.33 -0.74
N ASN A 222 18.40 -11.25 -1.20
CA ASN A 222 19.84 -11.05 -1.07
C ASN A 222 20.27 -10.97 0.41
N ALA A 223 19.57 -10.21 1.24
CA ALA A 223 19.87 -10.08 2.67
C ALA A 223 19.78 -11.44 3.38
N ARG A 224 18.75 -12.23 3.09
CA ARG A 224 18.57 -13.58 3.65
C ARG A 224 19.66 -14.56 3.20
N GLN A 225 19.98 -14.60 1.91
CA GLN A 225 21.03 -15.47 1.36
C GLN A 225 22.42 -15.19 1.94
N ASN A 226 22.66 -13.95 2.36
CA ASN A 226 23.93 -13.50 2.92
C ASN A 226 23.88 -13.38 4.45
N ALA A 227 22.86 -13.93 5.11
CA ALA A 227 22.68 -13.88 6.57
C ALA A 227 22.96 -12.46 7.12
N ARG A 228 22.31 -11.43 6.57
CA ARG A 228 22.52 -10.05 7.02
C ARG A 228 21.60 -9.70 8.18
N GLY A 229 22.14 -8.99 9.17
CA GLY A 229 21.37 -8.43 10.28
C GLY A 229 20.53 -9.51 10.97
N SER A 230 19.23 -9.24 11.13
CA SER A 230 18.30 -10.14 11.80
C SER A 230 18.14 -11.50 11.12
N TRP A 231 18.48 -11.66 9.83
CA TRP A 231 18.50 -12.98 9.16
C TRP A 231 19.60 -13.92 9.69
N ASN A 232 20.56 -13.42 10.47
CA ASN A 232 21.60 -14.22 11.11
C ASN A 232 21.38 -14.39 12.61
N THR A 233 20.73 -13.42 13.24
CA THR A 233 20.69 -13.32 14.71
C THR A 233 19.30 -13.52 15.31
N CYS A 234 18.23 -13.34 14.53
CA CYS A 234 16.87 -13.26 15.07
C CYS A 234 15.80 -14.06 14.30
N TRP A 235 16.01 -14.33 13.00
CA TRP A 235 15.03 -15.00 12.13
C TRP A 235 15.58 -16.28 11.50
#